data_AF-A0A2D6YUN1-F1
#
_entry.id   AF-A0A2D6YUN1-F1
#
_cell.length_a   1.000
_cell.length_b   1.000
_cell.length_c   1.000
_cell.angle_alpha   90.00
_cell.angle_beta   90.00
_cell.angle_gamma   90.00
#
_symmetry.space_group_name_H-M   'P 1'
#
loop_
_entity.id
_entity.type
_entity.pdbx_description
1 polymer ?
#
loop_
_entity_poly.entity_id
_entity_poly.type
_entity_poly.pdbx_seq_one_letter_code
_entity_poly.pdbx_strand_id
1 'polypeptide(L)'
;MIKTVIFSMILPVLAGGGLVALCWLLPPLRKWRWLSSACFGLALAVGVFASFVAENGVPPFPPSERAQWVGLAAVLAAIFAILGPMTGSAERERKWPATELVACLAGAIVAGLPLIAELAGGEAKSMFSGTGPADQIAMGLATAFGFLALDKVVEARPGVTLPLAFFITFAALAPIADAASWITLTFLAAVAAGTSLVAALAARFSGGPSIGRGGLLAATVLLVVFPVAGYRQTYGEFPWWVWGVAAGAPIVLLPLENPWIAKLPPWAGLTLRLLCVAALAGIAVVVAIQSGSGGDDLNDYGGFD
;
A
#
# COMPACT_ATOMS: atom_id res chain seq x y z
N MET A 1 18.86 -0.21 -17.85
CA MET A 1 18.07 -1.31 -17.24
C MET A 1 18.71 -1.90 -15.98
N ILE A 2 19.84 -2.60 -16.03
CA ILE A 2 20.41 -3.28 -14.82
C ILE A 2 20.66 -2.31 -13.66
N LYS A 3 21.32 -1.16 -13.91
CA LYS A 3 21.55 -0.14 -12.88
C LYS A 3 20.24 0.40 -12.31
N THR A 4 19.26 0.66 -13.18
CA THR A 4 17.92 1.12 -12.80
C THR A 4 17.25 0.11 -11.87
N VAL A 5 17.17 -1.17 -12.24
CA VAL A 5 16.56 -2.23 -11.40
C VAL A 5 17.27 -2.38 -10.05
N ILE A 6 18.60 -2.31 -10.02
CA ILE A 6 19.36 -2.41 -8.77
C ILE A 6 19.04 -1.23 -7.83
N PHE A 7 19.04 0.00 -8.35
CA PHE A 7 18.83 1.20 -7.54
C PHE A 7 17.36 1.50 -7.23
N SER A 8 16.44 1.19 -8.14
CA SER A 8 15.00 1.46 -7.97
C SER A 8 14.22 0.31 -7.35
N MET A 9 14.74 -0.93 -7.36
CA MET A 9 13.97 -2.09 -6.89
C MET A 9 14.69 -2.88 -5.80
N ILE A 10 15.93 -3.31 -6.05
CA ILE A 10 16.66 -4.19 -5.12
C ILE A 10 17.12 -3.41 -3.88
N LEU A 11 17.80 -2.28 -4.08
CA LEU A 11 18.36 -1.50 -2.98
C LEU A 11 17.28 -0.97 -2.02
N PRO A 12 16.11 -0.45 -2.47
CA PRO A 12 15.05 -0.03 -1.56
C PRO A 12 14.40 -1.18 -0.79
N VAL A 13 14.26 -2.37 -1.41
CA VAL A 13 13.78 -3.57 -0.72
C VAL A 13 14.80 -4.04 0.33
N LEU A 14 16.09 -3.99 0.03
CA LEU A 14 17.15 -4.32 0.99
C LEU A 14 17.26 -3.27 2.11
N ALA A 15 17.11 -1.98 1.80
CA ALA A 15 17.16 -0.91 2.78
C ALA A 15 15.94 -0.97 3.72
N GLY A 16 14.72 -1.07 3.17
CA GLY A 16 13.49 -1.18 3.94
C GLY A 16 13.37 -2.53 4.66
N GLY A 17 13.52 -3.63 3.93
CA GLY A 17 13.48 -4.98 4.48
C GLY A 17 14.63 -5.26 5.47
N GLY A 18 15.80 -4.69 5.23
CA GLY A 18 16.94 -4.71 6.15
C GLY A 18 16.65 -3.98 7.45
N LEU A 19 15.89 -2.87 7.42
CA LEU A 19 15.44 -2.18 8.62
C LEU A 19 14.50 -3.06 9.45
N VAL A 20 13.54 -3.75 8.79
CA VAL A 20 12.65 -4.74 9.44
C VAL A 20 13.47 -5.88 10.04
N ALA A 21 14.45 -6.39 9.30
CA ALA A 21 15.34 -7.45 9.75
C ALA A 21 16.23 -6.99 10.93
N LEU A 22 16.74 -5.76 10.94
CA LEU A 22 17.58 -5.20 12.01
C LEU A 22 16.80 -4.92 13.30
N CYS A 23 15.66 -4.24 13.19
CA CYS A 23 14.75 -3.98 14.32
C CYS A 23 14.36 -5.30 15.01
N TRP A 24 14.33 -6.38 14.23
CA TRP A 24 14.01 -7.70 14.73
C TRP A 24 15.22 -8.57 15.12
N LEU A 25 16.36 -8.56 14.45
CA LEU A 25 17.50 -9.41 14.80
C LEU A 25 18.16 -8.98 16.12
N LEU A 26 18.04 -7.72 16.50
CA LEU A 26 18.63 -7.17 17.72
C LEU A 26 17.71 -7.40 18.95
N PRO A 27 18.11 -8.25 19.92
CA PRO A 27 17.31 -8.53 21.13
C PRO A 27 16.84 -7.32 21.94
N PRO A 28 17.63 -6.23 22.12
CA PRO A 28 17.14 -5.06 22.85
C PRO A 28 16.03 -4.32 22.09
N LEU A 29 16.07 -4.30 20.76
CA LEU A 29 15.06 -3.65 19.92
C LEU A 29 13.75 -4.43 19.85
N ARG A 30 13.79 -5.77 19.94
CA ARG A 30 12.58 -6.63 20.03
C ARG A 30 11.65 -6.25 21.18
N LYS A 31 12.21 -5.74 22.30
CA LYS A 31 11.43 -5.34 23.48
C LYS A 31 10.61 -4.06 23.21
N TRP A 32 10.97 -3.29 22.19
CA TRP A 32 10.35 -2.01 21.85
C TRP A 32 9.28 -2.24 20.78
N ARG A 33 8.13 -2.79 21.19
CA ARG A 33 7.01 -3.14 20.31
C ARG A 33 6.52 -1.97 19.43
N TRP A 34 6.67 -0.74 19.91
CA TRP A 34 6.33 0.47 19.14
C TRP A 34 7.31 0.70 17.98
N LEU A 35 8.61 0.43 18.19
CA LEU A 35 9.65 0.59 17.18
C LEU A 35 9.48 -0.46 16.09
N SER A 36 9.23 -1.72 16.45
CA SER A 36 8.97 -2.78 15.45
C SER A 36 7.70 -2.52 14.62
N SER A 37 6.67 -1.92 15.23
CA SER A 37 5.44 -1.48 14.56
C SER A 37 5.70 -0.34 13.56
N ALA A 38 6.60 0.59 13.89
CA ALA A 38 7.02 1.67 12.99
C ALA A 38 7.92 1.18 11.84
N CYS A 39 8.84 0.24 12.12
CA CYS A 39 9.86 -0.20 11.16
C CYS A 39 9.26 -0.73 9.86
N PHE A 40 8.12 -1.43 9.90
CA PHE A 40 7.45 -1.89 8.66
C PHE A 40 6.90 -0.74 7.82
N GLY A 41 6.19 0.20 8.44
CA GLY A 41 5.61 1.34 7.72
C GLY A 41 6.69 2.28 7.18
N LEU A 42 7.76 2.49 7.96
CA LEU A 42 8.95 3.21 7.52
C LEU A 42 9.65 2.49 6.37
N ALA A 43 9.81 1.17 6.43
CA ALA A 43 10.41 0.38 5.37
C ALA A 43 9.63 0.46 4.06
N LEU A 44 8.29 0.37 4.11
CA LEU A 44 7.42 0.57 2.97
C LEU A 44 7.56 1.99 2.39
N ALA A 45 7.39 3.00 3.24
CA ALA A 45 7.43 4.40 2.85
C ALA A 45 8.79 4.82 2.27
N VAL A 46 9.89 4.49 2.95
CA VAL A 46 11.24 4.78 2.47
C VAL A 46 11.56 3.97 1.22
N GLY A 47 11.10 2.72 1.13
CA GLY A 47 11.28 1.89 -0.07
C GLY A 47 10.61 2.52 -1.30
N VAL A 48 9.34 2.91 -1.18
CA VAL A 48 8.58 3.60 -2.24
C VAL A 48 9.19 4.97 -2.56
N PHE A 49 9.59 5.75 -1.56
CA PHE A 49 10.22 7.05 -1.81
C PHE A 49 11.58 6.92 -2.50
N ALA A 50 12.45 6.03 -2.02
CA ALA A 50 13.78 5.82 -2.58
C ALA A 50 13.71 5.28 -4.01
N SER A 51 12.76 4.38 -4.29
CA SER A 51 12.51 3.90 -5.66
C SER A 51 11.99 5.01 -6.58
N PHE A 52 11.06 5.85 -6.10
CA PHE A 52 10.62 7.03 -6.84
C PHE A 52 11.78 7.97 -7.16
N VAL A 53 12.61 8.30 -6.16
CA VAL A 53 13.76 9.21 -6.34
C VAL A 53 14.82 8.62 -7.26
N ALA A 54 15.05 7.31 -7.22
CA ALA A 54 15.99 6.65 -8.11
C ALA A 54 15.56 6.70 -9.58
N GLU A 55 14.25 6.78 -9.84
CA GLU A 55 13.69 6.80 -11.21
C GLU A 55 13.41 8.22 -11.71
N ASN A 56 12.84 9.09 -10.87
CA ASN A 56 12.31 10.40 -11.25
C ASN A 56 13.07 11.59 -10.62
N GLY A 57 14.04 11.32 -9.74
CA GLY A 57 14.71 12.35 -8.96
C GLY A 57 13.89 12.83 -7.75
N VAL A 58 14.41 13.82 -7.04
CA VAL A 58 13.77 14.36 -5.84
C VAL A 58 12.54 15.18 -6.23
N PRO A 59 11.32 14.84 -5.76
CA PRO A 59 10.14 15.62 -6.09
C PRO A 59 10.22 17.02 -5.44
N PRO A 60 9.99 18.11 -6.18
CA PRO A 60 9.86 19.43 -5.61
C PRO A 60 8.60 19.51 -4.71
N PHE A 61 8.64 20.39 -3.73
CA PHE A 61 7.45 20.73 -2.93
C PHE A 61 7.16 22.22 -3.11
N PRO A 62 5.96 22.59 -3.58
CA PRO A 62 4.83 21.72 -3.93
C PRO A 62 5.04 20.96 -5.26
N PRO A 63 4.37 19.80 -5.45
CA PRO A 63 4.56 18.98 -6.64
C PRO A 63 4.15 19.71 -7.92
N SER A 64 5.04 19.77 -8.91
CA SER A 64 4.77 20.34 -10.23
C SER A 64 4.05 19.36 -11.16
N GLU A 65 4.26 18.05 -10.95
CA GLU A 65 3.70 16.98 -11.76
C GLU A 65 2.89 15.98 -10.92
N ARG A 66 1.95 15.30 -11.57
CA ARG A 66 1.04 14.37 -10.89
C ARG A 66 1.75 13.14 -10.30
N ALA A 67 2.80 12.65 -10.96
CA ALA A 67 3.58 11.50 -10.49
C ALA A 67 4.32 11.80 -9.17
N GLN A 68 4.72 13.05 -8.96
CA GLN A 68 5.46 13.49 -7.77
C GLN A 68 4.63 13.40 -6.48
N TRP A 69 3.30 13.42 -6.58
CA TRP A 69 2.41 13.18 -5.44
C TRP A 69 2.54 11.76 -4.87
N VAL A 70 2.95 10.79 -5.67
CA VAL A 70 3.20 9.42 -5.18
C VAL A 70 4.44 9.39 -4.28
N GLY A 71 5.48 10.14 -4.64
CA GLY A 71 6.64 10.36 -3.77
C GLY A 71 6.27 11.06 -2.46
N LEU A 72 5.42 12.10 -2.52
CA LEU A 72 4.94 12.80 -1.32
C LEU A 72 4.04 11.91 -0.44
N ALA A 73 3.20 11.07 -1.04
CA ALA A 73 2.38 10.10 -0.32
C ALA A 73 3.23 9.08 0.45
N ALA A 74 4.38 8.69 -0.10
CA ALA A 74 5.35 7.86 0.61
C ALA A 74 5.93 8.58 1.84
N VAL A 75 6.25 9.87 1.74
CA VAL A 75 6.70 10.68 2.89
C VAL A 75 5.62 10.76 3.98
N LEU A 76 4.37 10.97 3.60
CA LEU A 76 3.26 10.97 4.56
C LEU A 76 3.04 9.60 5.21
N ALA A 77 3.15 8.52 4.44
CA ALA A 77 3.09 7.17 4.96
C ALA A 77 4.20 6.92 6.01
N ALA A 78 5.39 7.52 5.86
CA ALA A 78 6.45 7.46 6.87
C ALA A 78 6.05 8.18 8.17
N ILE A 79 5.40 9.34 8.07
CA ILE A 79 4.92 10.10 9.24
C ILE A 79 3.86 9.28 9.99
N PHE A 80 2.90 8.68 9.29
CA PHE A 80 1.91 7.80 9.92
C PHE A 80 2.51 6.52 10.51
N ALA A 81 3.56 5.98 9.88
CA ALA A 81 4.29 4.84 10.42
C ALA A 81 4.91 5.13 11.80
N ILE A 82 5.34 6.37 12.03
CA ILE A 82 5.91 6.83 13.31
C ILE A 82 4.80 7.13 14.34
N LEU A 83 3.71 7.75 13.92
CA LEU A 83 2.62 8.18 14.82
C LEU A 83 1.68 7.04 15.22
N GLY A 84 1.37 6.12 14.31
CA GLY A 84 0.45 5.00 14.54
C GLY A 84 0.76 4.12 15.75
N PRO A 85 2.03 3.73 16.00
CA PRO A 85 2.41 2.93 17.16
C PRO A 85 2.22 3.62 18.51
N MET A 86 2.14 4.97 18.55
CA MET A 86 1.93 5.73 19.78
C MET A 86 0.48 5.64 20.30
N THR A 87 -0.42 5.02 19.53
CA THR A 87 -1.88 5.01 19.77
C THR A 87 -2.40 3.78 20.50
N GLY A 88 -1.54 2.81 20.85
CA GLY A 88 -1.99 1.67 21.64
C GLY A 88 -0.87 0.74 22.13
N SER A 89 -0.68 0.71 23.45
CA SER A 89 -0.18 -0.47 24.14
C SER A 89 -1.33 -1.07 24.95
N ALA A 90 -1.53 -2.38 24.85
CA ALA A 90 -2.55 -3.10 25.62
C ALA A 90 -2.27 -3.13 27.15
N GLU A 91 -1.15 -2.55 27.60
CA GLU A 91 -0.73 -2.54 29.00
C GLU A 91 -1.11 -1.27 29.76
N ARG A 92 -1.56 -0.21 29.09
CA ARG A 92 -2.12 0.98 29.75
C ARG A 92 -3.56 1.15 29.30
N GLU A 93 -4.46 1.06 30.29
CA GLU A 93 -5.90 1.31 30.21
C GLU A 93 -6.30 2.14 28.97
N ARG A 94 -7.07 1.50 28.07
CA ARG A 94 -7.71 2.12 26.90
C ARG A 94 -8.68 3.20 27.40
N LYS A 95 -8.19 4.41 27.68
CA LYS A 95 -8.99 5.52 28.24
C LYS A 95 -9.56 6.46 27.18
N TRP A 96 -9.10 6.40 25.92
CA TRP A 96 -9.50 7.32 24.85
C TRP A 96 -9.60 6.63 23.47
N PRO A 97 -10.45 7.12 22.53
CA PRO A 97 -10.57 6.63 21.16
C PRO A 97 -9.39 7.09 20.28
N ALA A 98 -8.17 6.78 20.72
CA ALA A 98 -6.94 7.22 20.07
C ALA A 98 -6.80 6.61 18.66
N THR A 99 -7.33 5.42 18.45
CA THR A 99 -7.23 4.70 17.16
C THR A 99 -8.14 5.32 16.11
N GLU A 100 -9.38 5.65 16.49
CA GLU A 100 -10.37 6.35 15.67
C GLU A 100 -9.91 7.78 15.35
N LEU A 101 -9.36 8.48 16.34
CA LEU A 101 -8.84 9.82 16.16
C LEU A 101 -7.64 9.83 15.20
N VAL A 102 -6.71 8.88 15.30
CA VAL A 102 -5.59 8.78 14.36
C VAL A 102 -6.04 8.35 12.96
N ALA A 103 -7.04 7.49 12.85
CA ALA A 103 -7.67 7.18 11.56
C ALA A 103 -8.25 8.42 10.89
N CYS A 104 -9.03 9.21 11.64
CA CYS A 104 -9.64 10.44 11.18
C CYS A 104 -8.58 11.51 10.83
N LEU A 105 -7.54 11.66 11.65
CA LEU A 105 -6.44 12.59 11.36
C LEU A 105 -5.66 12.17 10.11
N ALA A 106 -5.38 10.88 9.95
CA ALA A 106 -4.71 10.37 8.75
C ALA A 106 -5.56 10.63 7.49
N GLY A 107 -6.86 10.33 7.56
CA GLY A 107 -7.80 10.64 6.50
C GLY A 107 -7.91 12.14 6.21
N ALA A 108 -7.95 12.99 7.24
CA ALA A 108 -8.03 14.44 7.11
C ALA A 108 -6.77 15.03 6.47
N ILE A 109 -5.58 14.53 6.81
CA ILE A 109 -4.31 14.95 6.20
C ILE A 109 -4.27 14.53 4.73
N VAL A 110 -4.70 13.31 4.40
CA VAL A 110 -4.81 12.85 3.00
C VAL A 110 -5.83 13.70 2.22
N ALA A 111 -6.97 14.04 2.82
CA ALA A 111 -7.98 14.91 2.22
C ALA A 111 -7.49 16.36 2.05
N GLY A 112 -6.70 16.88 2.99
CA GLY A 112 -6.23 18.26 3.04
C GLY A 112 -4.91 18.53 2.30
N LEU A 113 -4.27 17.50 1.74
CA LEU A 113 -2.99 17.59 1.04
C LEU A 113 -2.88 18.72 -0.01
N PRO A 114 -3.87 18.90 -0.91
CA PRO A 114 -3.82 20.00 -1.88
C PRO A 114 -3.85 21.39 -1.22
N LEU A 115 -4.60 21.54 -0.13
CA LEU A 115 -4.67 22.78 0.64
C LEU A 115 -3.34 23.06 1.37
N ILE A 116 -2.69 22.03 1.91
CA ILE A 116 -1.36 22.16 2.53
C ILE A 116 -0.32 22.62 1.50
N ALA A 117 -0.39 22.09 0.28
CA ALA A 117 0.48 22.50 -0.82
C ALA A 117 0.24 23.96 -1.26
N GLU A 118 -1.03 24.40 -1.28
CA GLU A 118 -1.39 25.80 -1.56
C GLU A 118 -0.85 26.75 -0.49
N LEU A 119 -1.04 26.43 0.80
CA LEU A 119 -0.54 27.22 1.93
C LEU A 119 0.99 27.31 1.97
N ALA A 120 1.70 26.35 1.37
CA ALA A 120 3.15 26.35 1.24
C ALA A 120 3.68 27.22 0.08
N GLY A 121 2.80 27.99 -0.58
CA GLY A 121 3.16 28.87 -1.69
C GLY A 121 3.06 28.20 -3.06
N GLY A 122 2.38 27.06 -3.15
CA GLY A 122 2.10 26.35 -4.40
C GLY A 122 0.79 26.74 -5.06
N GLU A 123 0.61 26.29 -6.30
CA GLU A 123 -0.72 26.22 -6.90
C GLU A 123 -1.50 25.05 -6.28
N ALA A 124 -2.76 25.27 -5.91
CA ALA A 124 -3.69 24.25 -5.43
C ALA A 124 -4.05 23.24 -6.54
N LYS A 125 -3.10 22.41 -6.92
CA LYS A 125 -3.32 21.33 -7.88
C LYS A 125 -3.74 20.09 -7.12
N SER A 126 -4.87 19.53 -7.52
CA SER A 126 -5.33 18.25 -7.00
C SER A 126 -4.28 17.16 -7.24
N MET A 127 -4.26 16.16 -6.35
CA MET A 127 -3.24 15.11 -6.35
C MET A 127 -3.18 14.34 -7.68
N PHE A 128 -4.30 14.24 -8.40
CA PHE A 128 -4.39 13.60 -9.72
C PHE A 128 -5.22 14.39 -10.73
N SER A 129 -5.28 13.90 -11.97
CA SER A 129 -6.05 14.49 -13.07
C SER A 129 -7.54 14.50 -12.80
N GLY A 130 -8.18 15.67 -12.90
CA GLY A 130 -9.63 15.75 -12.79
C GLY A 130 -10.19 15.27 -11.44
N THR A 131 -9.35 15.20 -10.40
CA THR A 131 -9.81 14.94 -9.04
C THR A 131 -10.33 16.23 -8.44
N GLY A 132 -11.63 16.30 -8.20
CA GLY A 132 -12.22 17.42 -7.48
C GLY A 132 -11.97 17.33 -5.97
N PRO A 133 -12.41 18.34 -5.19
CA PRO A 133 -12.37 18.29 -3.73
C PRO A 133 -13.08 17.05 -3.15
N ALA A 134 -14.16 16.61 -3.79
CA ALA A 134 -14.92 15.41 -3.41
C ALA A 134 -14.09 14.12 -3.53
N ASP A 135 -13.28 13.97 -4.58
CA ASP A 135 -12.43 12.79 -4.78
C ASP A 135 -11.30 12.75 -3.73
N GLN A 136 -10.76 13.90 -3.38
CA GLN A 136 -9.74 14.03 -2.34
C GLN A 136 -10.29 13.67 -0.94
N ILE A 137 -11.53 14.10 -0.65
CA ILE A 137 -12.24 13.71 0.58
C ILE A 137 -12.52 12.21 0.58
N ALA A 138 -12.96 11.64 -0.56
CA ALA A 138 -13.20 10.20 -0.68
C ALA A 138 -11.93 9.38 -0.42
N MET A 139 -10.76 9.81 -0.91
CA MET A 139 -9.47 9.20 -0.59
C MET A 139 -9.13 9.29 0.90
N GLY A 140 -9.38 10.43 1.53
CA GLY A 140 -9.21 10.60 2.97
C GLY A 140 -10.09 9.65 3.77
N LEU A 141 -11.37 9.55 3.41
CA LEU A 141 -12.32 8.62 4.03
C LEU A 141 -11.94 7.16 3.79
N ALA A 142 -11.52 6.80 2.58
CA ALA A 142 -11.04 5.45 2.26
C ALA A 142 -9.82 5.06 3.09
N THR A 143 -8.91 6.02 3.32
CA THR A 143 -7.75 5.82 4.21
C THR A 143 -8.19 5.58 5.65
N ALA A 144 -9.09 6.41 6.18
CA ALA A 144 -9.58 6.29 7.54
C ALA A 144 -10.35 4.98 7.77
N PHE A 145 -11.33 4.67 6.91
CA PHE A 145 -12.14 3.45 7.03
C PHE A 145 -11.35 2.19 6.73
N GLY A 146 -10.44 2.21 5.73
CA GLY A 146 -9.56 1.09 5.43
C GLY A 146 -8.65 0.73 6.60
N PHE A 147 -8.11 1.73 7.30
CA PHE A 147 -7.32 1.49 8.50
C PHE A 147 -8.15 0.90 9.64
N LEU A 148 -9.32 1.49 9.94
CA LEU A 148 -10.20 0.98 11.00
C LEU A 148 -10.68 -0.45 10.74
N ALA A 149 -11.00 -0.75 9.48
CA ALA A 149 -11.32 -2.08 9.02
C ALA A 149 -10.16 -3.05 9.30
N LEU A 150 -8.99 -2.80 8.73
CA LEU A 150 -7.87 -3.72 8.82
C LEU A 150 -7.23 -3.78 10.23
N ASP A 151 -7.42 -2.78 11.08
CA ASP A 151 -6.96 -2.80 12.48
C ASP A 151 -7.63 -3.95 13.25
N LYS A 152 -8.90 -4.26 12.94
CA LYS A 152 -9.58 -5.44 13.50
C LYS A 152 -8.91 -6.76 13.10
N VAL A 153 -8.40 -6.84 11.88
CA VAL A 153 -7.67 -8.02 11.40
C VAL A 153 -6.31 -8.12 12.07
N VAL A 154 -5.62 -6.99 12.29
CA VAL A 154 -4.36 -6.95 13.06
C VAL A 154 -4.59 -7.44 14.50
N GLU A 155 -5.64 -6.95 15.16
CA GLU A 155 -6.00 -7.37 16.52
C GLU A 155 -6.32 -8.88 16.58
N ALA A 156 -7.06 -9.40 15.60
CA ALA A 156 -7.49 -10.80 15.57
C ALA A 156 -6.37 -11.78 15.16
N ARG A 157 -5.45 -11.36 14.28
CA ARG A 157 -4.46 -12.24 13.63
C ARG A 157 -3.06 -11.62 13.60
N PRO A 158 -2.37 -11.56 14.75
CA PRO A 158 -0.98 -11.17 14.78
C PRO A 158 -0.12 -12.25 14.11
N GLY A 159 0.52 -11.91 12.99
CA GLY A 159 1.56 -12.70 12.37
C GLY A 159 1.73 -12.39 10.88
N VAL A 160 1.90 -13.45 10.11
CA VAL A 160 2.30 -13.43 8.69
C VAL A 160 1.14 -13.06 7.75
N THR A 161 -0.11 -13.19 8.19
CA THR A 161 -1.31 -13.08 7.34
C THR A 161 -1.42 -11.74 6.61
N LEU A 162 -1.35 -10.62 7.32
CA LEU A 162 -1.45 -9.28 6.71
C LEU A 162 -0.26 -8.94 5.82
N PRO A 163 1.01 -9.16 6.21
CA PRO A 163 2.12 -8.90 5.30
C PRO A 163 2.06 -9.75 4.03
N LEU A 164 1.58 -11.00 4.09
CA LEU A 164 1.33 -11.79 2.88
C LEU A 164 0.16 -11.26 2.05
N ALA A 165 -0.93 -10.81 2.68
CA ALA A 165 -2.05 -10.21 1.96
C ALA A 165 -1.61 -8.92 1.22
N PHE A 166 -0.80 -8.08 1.85
CA PHE A 166 -0.21 -6.91 1.20
C PHE A 166 0.78 -7.28 0.11
N PHE A 167 1.63 -8.29 0.32
CA PHE A 167 2.50 -8.80 -0.73
C PHE A 167 1.71 -9.21 -1.97
N ILE A 168 0.66 -10.02 -1.82
CA ILE A 168 -0.20 -10.46 -2.92
C ILE A 168 -0.83 -9.26 -3.62
N THR A 169 -1.34 -8.29 -2.84
CA THR A 169 -2.02 -7.11 -3.37
C THR A 169 -1.08 -6.20 -4.15
N PHE A 170 0.07 -5.84 -3.59
CA PHE A 170 1.07 -5.02 -4.28
C PHE A 170 1.69 -5.74 -5.47
N ALA A 171 1.88 -7.06 -5.38
CA ALA A 171 2.35 -7.88 -6.50
C ALA A 171 1.34 -7.92 -7.65
N ALA A 172 0.03 -7.85 -7.36
CA ALA A 172 -1.01 -7.73 -8.37
C ALA A 172 -1.10 -6.32 -8.98
N LEU A 173 -0.81 -5.28 -8.20
CA LEU A 173 -0.77 -3.90 -8.72
C LEU A 173 0.34 -3.68 -9.74
N ALA A 174 1.46 -4.42 -9.66
CA ALA A 174 2.56 -4.30 -10.62
C ALA A 174 2.17 -4.66 -12.07
N PRO A 175 1.63 -5.86 -12.40
CA PRO A 175 1.18 -6.18 -13.76
C PRO A 175 -0.04 -5.35 -14.19
N ILE A 176 -0.87 -4.87 -13.25
CA ILE A 176 -1.95 -3.92 -13.58
C ILE A 176 -1.36 -2.58 -14.03
N ALA A 177 -0.34 -2.07 -13.34
CA ALA A 177 0.38 -0.86 -13.72
C ALA A 177 1.15 -1.00 -15.04
N ASP A 178 1.70 -2.19 -15.29
CA ASP A 178 2.37 -2.52 -16.56
C ASP A 178 1.38 -2.57 -17.73
N ALA A 179 0.23 -3.24 -17.56
CA ALA A 179 -0.86 -3.24 -18.55
C ALA A 179 -1.44 -1.83 -18.79
N ALA A 180 -1.35 -0.96 -17.78
CA ALA A 180 -1.68 0.46 -17.84
C ALA A 180 -0.54 1.33 -18.41
N SER A 181 0.54 0.73 -18.91
CA SER A 181 1.74 1.38 -19.48
C SER A 181 2.49 2.34 -18.53
N TRP A 182 2.32 2.20 -17.21
CA TRP A 182 2.94 3.07 -16.22
C TRP A 182 4.09 2.39 -15.46
N ILE A 183 5.26 2.44 -16.08
CA ILE A 183 6.50 1.80 -15.61
C ILE A 183 6.88 2.20 -14.17
N THR A 184 6.80 3.48 -13.82
CA THR A 184 7.13 3.94 -12.47
C THR A 184 6.24 3.29 -11.43
N LEU A 185 4.93 3.27 -11.65
CA LEU A 185 3.99 2.66 -10.71
C LEU A 185 4.24 1.14 -10.58
N THR A 186 4.65 0.47 -11.66
CA THR A 186 5.09 -0.93 -11.65
C THR A 186 6.28 -1.14 -10.71
N PHE A 187 7.32 -0.31 -10.80
CA PHE A 187 8.48 -0.39 -9.90
C PHE A 187 8.10 -0.13 -8.44
N LEU A 188 7.31 0.91 -8.17
CA LEU A 188 6.85 1.24 -6.82
C LEU A 188 6.04 0.10 -6.20
N ALA A 189 5.11 -0.49 -6.96
CA ALA A 189 4.30 -1.63 -6.54
C ALA A 189 5.17 -2.87 -6.26
N ALA A 190 6.17 -3.13 -7.12
CA ALA A 190 7.09 -4.25 -6.94
C ALA A 190 7.95 -4.09 -5.67
N VAL A 191 8.38 -2.87 -5.33
CA VAL A 191 9.10 -2.57 -4.08
C VAL A 191 8.20 -2.75 -2.86
N ALA A 192 6.95 -2.27 -2.92
CA ALA A 192 5.97 -2.46 -1.84
C ALA A 192 5.65 -3.94 -1.62
N ALA A 193 5.61 -4.73 -2.69
CA ALA A 193 5.48 -6.19 -2.62
C ALA A 193 6.72 -6.83 -1.96
N GLY A 194 7.92 -6.52 -2.45
CA GLY A 194 9.17 -7.07 -1.92
C GLY A 194 9.38 -6.79 -0.43
N THR A 195 9.11 -5.56 0.01
CA THR A 195 9.16 -5.17 1.43
C THR A 195 8.12 -5.92 2.28
N SER A 196 6.90 -6.11 1.76
CA SER A 196 5.84 -6.91 2.41
C SER A 196 6.21 -8.39 2.53
N LEU A 197 6.88 -8.95 1.52
CA LEU A 197 7.38 -10.33 1.55
C LEU A 197 8.48 -10.52 2.60
N VAL A 198 9.45 -9.61 2.66
CA VAL A 198 10.50 -9.65 3.70
C VAL A 198 9.88 -9.58 5.09
N ALA A 199 8.86 -8.73 5.28
CA ALA A 199 8.13 -8.66 6.53
C ALA A 199 7.35 -9.95 6.85
N ALA A 200 6.75 -10.59 5.86
CA ALA A 200 6.09 -11.89 6.02
C ALA A 200 7.07 -12.99 6.45
N LEU A 201 8.24 -13.06 5.80
CA LEU A 201 9.29 -14.01 6.14
C LEU A 201 9.82 -13.76 7.55
N ALA A 202 10.09 -12.50 7.89
CA ALA A 202 10.49 -12.11 9.24
C ALA A 202 9.44 -12.56 10.27
N ALA A 203 8.16 -12.27 10.04
CA ALA A 203 7.06 -12.72 10.91
C ALA A 203 6.97 -14.26 11.02
N ARG A 204 7.31 -15.01 9.97
CA ARG A 204 7.21 -16.48 9.94
C ARG A 204 8.32 -17.15 10.75
N PHE A 205 9.55 -16.69 10.60
CA PHE A 205 10.71 -17.29 11.24
C PHE A 205 10.99 -16.74 12.65
N SER A 206 10.33 -15.63 13.01
CA SER A 206 10.59 -14.95 14.28
C SER A 206 9.77 -15.41 15.48
N GLY A 207 8.59 -15.98 15.26
CA GLY A 207 7.63 -16.25 16.34
C GLY A 207 7.11 -15.00 17.09
N GLY A 208 7.36 -13.79 16.57
CA GLY A 208 6.97 -12.50 17.19
C GLY A 208 5.91 -11.73 16.38
N PRO A 209 5.28 -10.67 16.95
CA PRO A 209 4.02 -10.13 16.47
C PRO A 209 4.11 -9.46 15.09
N SER A 210 2.94 -9.40 14.43
CA SER A 210 2.59 -8.84 13.12
C SER A 210 3.17 -7.46 12.79
N ILE A 211 2.96 -7.05 11.52
CA ILE A 211 2.73 -5.64 11.16
C ILE A 211 1.98 -4.96 12.29
N GLY A 212 2.62 -3.98 12.93
CA GLY A 212 1.95 -3.14 13.91
C GLY A 212 1.15 -2.03 13.25
N ARG A 213 0.39 -1.28 14.04
CA ARG A 213 -0.55 -0.24 13.55
C ARG A 213 0.08 0.84 12.68
N GLY A 214 1.33 1.23 12.94
CA GLY A 214 2.05 2.19 12.10
C GLY A 214 2.28 1.67 10.70
N GLY A 215 2.72 0.42 10.62
CA GLY A 215 2.82 -0.34 9.39
C GLY A 215 1.50 -0.47 8.61
N LEU A 216 0.40 -0.70 9.32
CA LEU A 216 -0.92 -0.80 8.72
C LEU A 216 -1.39 0.53 8.11
N LEU A 217 -1.22 1.65 8.82
CA LEU A 217 -1.56 2.98 8.31
C LEU A 217 -0.80 3.30 7.03
N ALA A 218 0.52 3.09 7.04
CA ALA A 218 1.36 3.33 5.88
C ALA A 218 0.93 2.48 4.67
N ALA A 219 0.68 1.19 4.88
CA ALA A 219 0.20 0.30 3.82
C ALA A 219 -1.17 0.73 3.28
N THR A 220 -2.09 1.15 4.16
CA THR A 220 -3.43 1.59 3.76
C THR A 220 -3.38 2.86 2.92
N VAL A 221 -2.55 3.84 3.30
CA VAL A 221 -2.33 5.07 2.51
C VAL A 221 -1.82 4.71 1.11
N LEU A 222 -0.82 3.84 1.01
CA LEU A 222 -0.27 3.41 -0.27
C LEU A 222 -1.31 2.64 -1.13
N LEU A 223 -2.12 1.79 -0.50
CA LEU A 223 -3.20 1.05 -1.17
C LEU A 223 -4.32 1.95 -1.70
N VAL A 224 -4.54 3.12 -1.10
CA VAL A 224 -5.51 4.10 -1.64
C VAL A 224 -4.88 4.94 -2.75
N VAL A 225 -3.61 5.30 -2.60
CA VAL A 225 -2.91 6.19 -3.54
C VAL A 225 -2.57 5.49 -4.86
N PHE A 226 -2.08 4.25 -4.85
CA PHE A 226 -1.68 3.54 -6.09
C PHE A 226 -2.84 3.34 -7.09
N PRO A 227 -4.05 2.90 -6.70
CA PRO A 227 -5.22 2.79 -7.56
C PRO A 227 -5.67 4.11 -8.17
N VAL A 228 -5.72 5.17 -7.35
CA VAL A 228 -6.23 6.47 -7.80
C VAL A 228 -5.22 7.11 -8.74
N ALA A 229 -3.92 6.95 -8.43
CA ALA A 229 -2.86 7.27 -9.36
C ALA A 229 -3.11 6.55 -10.68
N GLY A 230 -3.07 5.21 -10.68
CA GLY A 230 -3.18 4.37 -11.87
C GLY A 230 -4.38 4.72 -12.75
N TYR A 231 -5.57 4.84 -12.15
CA TYR A 231 -6.80 5.20 -12.86
C TYR A 231 -6.73 6.58 -13.52
N ARG A 232 -6.21 7.59 -12.82
CA ARG A 232 -6.27 8.98 -13.31
C ARG A 232 -5.16 9.34 -14.30
N GLN A 233 -4.11 8.52 -14.42
CA GLN A 233 -3.15 8.64 -15.51
C GLN A 233 -3.55 7.85 -16.76
N THR A 234 -4.41 6.83 -16.64
CA THR A 234 -4.87 5.98 -17.76
C THR A 234 -6.32 6.24 -18.19
N TYR A 235 -6.84 7.43 -17.88
CA TYR A 235 -8.26 7.74 -18.01
C TYR A 235 -8.78 7.50 -19.44
N GLY A 236 -9.65 6.49 -19.61
CA GLY A 236 -10.35 6.17 -20.87
C GLY A 236 -9.95 4.85 -21.52
N GLU A 237 -8.79 4.28 -21.20
CA GLU A 237 -8.25 3.10 -21.88
C GLU A 237 -8.30 1.82 -21.01
N PHE A 238 -8.38 1.98 -19.69
CA PHE A 238 -8.28 0.85 -18.75
C PHE A 238 -9.46 0.80 -17.75
N PRO A 239 -10.04 -0.39 -17.45
CA PRO A 239 -11.19 -0.52 -16.56
C PRO A 239 -10.85 -0.11 -15.12
N TRP A 240 -11.41 1.02 -14.67
CA TRP A 240 -11.12 1.64 -13.38
C TRP A 240 -11.37 0.74 -12.17
N TRP A 241 -12.38 -0.13 -12.23
CA TRP A 241 -12.78 -1.00 -11.14
C TRP A 241 -11.74 -2.08 -10.84
N VAL A 242 -10.87 -2.42 -11.80
CA VAL A 242 -9.77 -3.40 -11.62
C VAL A 242 -8.81 -2.94 -10.53
N TRP A 243 -8.51 -1.64 -10.50
CA TRP A 243 -7.70 -1.03 -9.45
C TRP A 243 -8.36 -1.14 -8.08
N GLY A 244 -9.68 -0.95 -8.02
CA GLY A 244 -10.47 -1.09 -6.80
C GLY A 244 -10.53 -2.52 -6.28
N VAL A 245 -10.68 -3.51 -7.17
CA VAL A 245 -10.70 -4.93 -6.81
C VAL A 245 -9.34 -5.39 -6.29
N ALA A 246 -8.25 -5.00 -6.96
CA ALA A 246 -6.90 -5.33 -6.51
C ALA A 246 -6.60 -4.71 -5.13
N ALA A 247 -6.74 -3.39 -4.99
CA ALA A 247 -6.42 -2.71 -3.72
C ALA A 247 -7.40 -3.02 -2.58
N GLY A 248 -8.65 -3.37 -2.89
CA GLY A 248 -9.65 -3.80 -1.93
C GLY A 248 -9.48 -5.27 -1.49
N ALA A 249 -8.63 -6.06 -2.13
CA ALA A 249 -8.47 -7.49 -1.83
C ALA A 249 -8.19 -7.79 -0.34
N PRO A 250 -7.37 -7.03 0.40
CA PRO A 250 -7.16 -7.27 1.84
C PRO A 250 -8.42 -7.13 2.69
N ILE A 251 -9.44 -6.39 2.26
CA ILE A 251 -10.69 -6.19 3.00
C ILE A 251 -11.49 -7.49 3.09
N VAL A 252 -11.29 -8.43 2.16
CA VAL A 252 -11.92 -9.76 2.22
C VAL A 252 -11.52 -10.56 3.46
N LEU A 253 -10.45 -10.17 4.16
CA LEU A 253 -10.06 -10.79 5.42
C LEU A 253 -11.10 -10.56 6.53
N LEU A 254 -11.85 -9.45 6.50
CA LEU A 254 -12.87 -9.14 7.50
C LEU A 254 -13.96 -10.21 7.64
N PRO A 255 -14.69 -10.59 6.57
CA PRO A 255 -15.69 -11.66 6.67
C PRO A 255 -15.05 -13.01 7.02
N LEU A 256 -13.74 -13.20 6.77
CA LEU A 256 -13.02 -14.43 7.08
C LEU A 256 -12.55 -14.53 8.54
N GLU A 257 -12.75 -13.48 9.35
CA GLU A 257 -12.58 -13.54 10.81
C GLU A 257 -13.84 -14.07 11.53
N ASN A 258 -14.79 -14.64 10.80
CA ASN A 258 -15.95 -15.31 11.36
C ASN A 258 -15.54 -16.50 12.26
N PRO A 259 -16.18 -16.70 13.44
CA PRO A 259 -15.92 -17.82 14.35
C PRO A 259 -15.90 -19.22 13.72
N TRP A 260 -16.59 -19.44 12.60
CA TRP A 260 -16.55 -20.72 11.88
C TRP A 260 -15.19 -21.02 11.27
N ILE A 261 -14.53 -20.01 10.69
CA ILE A 261 -13.19 -20.13 10.12
C ILE A 261 -12.12 -20.17 11.22
N ALA A 262 -12.40 -19.60 12.39
CA ALA A 262 -11.54 -19.68 13.55
C ALA A 262 -11.41 -21.11 14.12
N LYS A 263 -12.36 -22.01 13.82
CA LYS A 263 -12.31 -23.43 14.21
C LYS A 263 -11.43 -24.28 13.30
N LEU A 264 -11.02 -23.76 12.13
CA LEU A 264 -10.15 -24.49 11.22
C LEU A 264 -8.73 -24.63 11.82
N PRO A 265 -7.99 -25.69 11.45
CA PRO A 265 -6.57 -25.77 11.73
C PRO A 265 -5.84 -24.49 11.30
N PRO A 266 -4.82 -24.01 12.04
CA PRO A 266 -4.15 -22.74 11.75
C PRO A 266 -3.63 -22.62 10.31
N TRP A 267 -3.14 -23.72 9.75
CA TRP A 267 -2.67 -23.77 8.37
C TRP A 267 -3.82 -23.62 7.36
N ALA A 268 -4.93 -24.33 7.56
CA ALA A 268 -6.08 -24.31 6.66
C ALA A 268 -6.76 -22.93 6.67
N GLY A 269 -6.90 -22.33 7.86
CA GLY A 269 -7.42 -20.98 8.01
C GLY A 269 -6.54 -19.93 7.33
N LEU A 270 -5.21 -20.05 7.45
CA LEU A 270 -4.27 -19.15 6.76
C LEU A 270 -4.37 -19.32 5.24
N THR A 271 -4.35 -20.55 4.74
CA THR A 271 -4.45 -20.85 3.31
C THR A 271 -5.74 -20.30 2.70
N LEU A 272 -6.88 -20.51 3.36
CA LEU A 272 -8.17 -19.99 2.88
C LEU A 272 -8.15 -18.45 2.73
N ARG A 273 -7.64 -17.75 3.75
CA ARG A 273 -7.53 -16.28 3.74
C ARG A 273 -6.67 -15.79 2.57
N LEU A 274 -5.50 -16.39 2.39
CA LEU A 274 -4.59 -16.01 1.32
C LEU A 274 -5.14 -16.36 -0.07
N LEU A 275 -5.85 -17.49 -0.19
CA LEU A 275 -6.53 -17.86 -1.44
C LEU A 275 -7.63 -16.87 -1.80
N CYS A 276 -8.42 -16.39 -0.83
CA CYS A 276 -9.45 -15.38 -1.11
C CYS A 276 -8.84 -14.05 -1.57
N VAL A 277 -7.77 -13.59 -0.91
CA VAL A 277 -7.03 -12.38 -1.34
C VAL A 277 -6.43 -12.59 -2.73
N ALA A 278 -5.77 -13.72 -2.96
CA ALA A 278 -5.15 -14.06 -4.25
C ALA A 278 -6.17 -14.23 -5.37
N ALA A 279 -7.35 -14.77 -5.09
CA ALA A 279 -8.41 -14.91 -6.08
C ALA A 279 -8.91 -13.53 -6.54
N LEU A 280 -9.21 -12.61 -5.62
CA LEU A 280 -9.64 -11.25 -5.97
C LEU A 280 -8.55 -10.49 -6.72
N ALA A 281 -7.32 -10.51 -6.20
CA ALA A 281 -6.18 -9.86 -6.85
C ALA A 281 -5.87 -10.49 -8.22
N GLY A 282 -5.96 -11.81 -8.34
CA GLY A 282 -5.74 -12.55 -9.58
C GLY A 282 -6.81 -12.28 -10.64
N ILE A 283 -8.09 -12.20 -10.25
CA ILE A 283 -9.18 -11.80 -11.16
C ILE A 283 -8.90 -10.41 -11.73
N ALA A 284 -8.49 -9.45 -10.88
CA ALA A 284 -8.13 -8.11 -11.33
C ALA A 284 -6.98 -8.14 -12.36
N VAL A 285 -5.92 -8.93 -12.10
CA VAL A 285 -4.79 -9.07 -13.02
C VAL A 285 -5.18 -9.72 -14.36
N VAL A 286 -5.98 -10.79 -14.33
CA VAL A 286 -6.41 -11.46 -15.57
C VAL A 286 -7.22 -10.50 -16.44
N VAL A 287 -8.15 -9.77 -15.85
CA VAL A 287 -8.96 -8.78 -16.58
C VAL A 287 -8.11 -7.62 -17.09
N ALA A 288 -7.13 -7.16 -16.30
CA ALA A 288 -6.17 -6.14 -16.71
C ALA A 288 -5.41 -6.51 -17.99
N ILE A 289 -4.83 -7.72 -18.00
CA ILE A 289 -4.01 -8.21 -19.11
C ILE A 289 -4.88 -8.43 -20.36
N GLN A 290 -6.09 -8.97 -20.20
CA GLN A 290 -7.02 -9.14 -21.31
C GLN A 290 -7.49 -7.82 -21.90
N SER A 291 -7.67 -6.79 -21.07
CA SER A 291 -8.08 -5.45 -21.53
C SER A 291 -6.94 -4.73 -22.23
N GLY A 292 -5.69 -4.91 -21.77
CA GLY A 292 -4.50 -4.30 -22.38
C GLY A 292 -4.02 -4.97 -23.66
N SER A 293 -4.39 -6.24 -23.92
CA SER A 293 -4.01 -6.98 -25.14
C SER A 293 -5.01 -6.87 -26.29
N GLY A 294 -6.17 -6.24 -26.08
CA GLY A 294 -7.23 -6.11 -27.09
C GLY A 294 -7.11 -4.91 -28.04
N GLY A 295 -6.01 -4.14 -27.97
CA GLY A 295 -5.82 -2.91 -28.74
C GLY A 295 -5.19 -3.04 -30.12
N ASP A 296 -4.48 -4.14 -30.41
CA ASP A 296 -3.59 -4.21 -31.58
C ASP A 296 -4.04 -5.13 -32.72
N ASP A 297 -5.12 -5.93 -32.58
CA ASP A 297 -5.42 -7.01 -33.54
C ASP A 297 -6.70 -6.83 -34.39
N LEU A 298 -7.25 -5.61 -34.55
CA LEU A 298 -8.49 -5.40 -35.34
C LEU A 298 -8.40 -4.40 -36.50
N ASN A 299 -7.23 -3.85 -36.83
CA ASN A 299 -7.07 -2.90 -37.94
C ASN A 299 -6.23 -3.40 -39.13
N ASP A 300 -5.84 -4.68 -39.18
CA ASP A 300 -4.96 -5.18 -40.25
C ASP A 300 -5.59 -6.22 -41.21
N TYR A 301 -6.92 -6.29 -41.26
CA TYR A 301 -7.62 -7.02 -42.34
C TYR A 301 -8.74 -6.17 -42.93
N GLY A 302 -8.39 -5.38 -43.95
CA GLY A 302 -9.36 -4.60 -44.72
C GLY A 302 -8.79 -3.86 -45.92
N GLY A 303 -7.65 -4.30 -46.46
CA GLY A 303 -7.23 -3.93 -47.82
C GLY A 303 -7.69 -5.02 -48.78
N PHE A 304 -8.77 -4.75 -49.52
CA PHE A 304 -9.05 -5.15 -50.91
C PHE A 304 -10.51 -4.80 -51.21
N ASP A 305 -10.72 -3.62 -51.79
CA ASP A 305 -11.46 -3.37 -53.05
C ASP A 305 -11.20 -1.94 -53.53
#